data_AF-A0A961A232-F1
#
_entry.id   AF-A0A961A232-F1
#
_cell.length_a   1.000
_cell.length_b   1.000
_cell.length_c   1.000
_cell.angle_alpha   90.00
_cell.angle_beta   90.00
_cell.angle_gamma   90.00
#
_symmetry.space_group_name_H-M   'P 1'
#
loop_
_entity.id
_entity.type
_entity.pdbx_description
1 polymer ?
#
loop_
_entity_poly.entity_id
_entity_poly.type
_entity_poly.pdbx_seq_one_letter_code
_entity_poly.pdbx_strand_id
1 'polypeptide(L)'
;DWPQVMILEAIEVGEGKATATRRVSGGAKEVYEVPLPALFGCEKGLNTPRYASLPGIMKAKSKPVETIKLSEASGGASAKVNFSNYRLPPEKAPGKMLQGDVATQVKELVNLLQNEAKVL
;
A
#
# COMPACT_ATOMS: atom_id res chain seq x y z
N ASP A 1 -23.08 8.13 -2.40
CA ASP A 1 -22.30 6.90 -2.63
C ASP A 1 -21.69 6.91 -4.02
N TRP A 2 -20.36 6.99 -4.09
CA TRP A 2 -19.63 6.88 -5.35
C TRP A 2 -19.05 5.47 -5.48
N PRO A 3 -18.96 4.90 -6.70
CA PRO A 3 -18.20 3.69 -6.95
C PRO A 3 -16.77 3.83 -6.42
N GLN A 4 -16.22 2.75 -5.87
CA GLN A 4 -14.85 2.75 -5.34
C GLN A 4 -14.06 1.53 -5.80
N VAL A 5 -12.79 1.75 -6.15
CA VAL A 5 -11.82 0.66 -6.44
C VAL A 5 -10.52 0.93 -5.69
N MET A 6 -10.06 -0.05 -4.92
CA MET A 6 -8.87 0.05 -4.07
C MET A 6 -7.76 -0.88 -4.56
N ILE A 7 -6.51 -0.55 -4.21
CA ILE A 7 -5.31 -1.33 -4.56
C ILE A 7 -5.05 -1.32 -6.08
N LEU A 8 -5.09 -0.11 -6.66
CA LEU A 8 -4.89 0.07 -8.10
C LEU A 8 -3.43 -0.05 -8.52
N GLU A 9 -3.23 -0.81 -9.59
CA GLU A 9 -1.95 -0.97 -10.30
C GLU A 9 -1.95 -0.25 -11.65
N ALA A 10 -3.11 -0.03 -12.28
CA ALA A 10 -3.25 0.81 -13.46
C ALA A 10 -4.64 1.47 -13.52
N ILE A 11 -4.72 2.65 -14.13
CA ILE A 11 -5.99 3.34 -14.40
C ILE A 11 -5.92 4.10 -15.72
N GLU A 12 -6.96 3.95 -16.53
CA GLU A 12 -7.19 4.72 -17.76
C GLU A 12 -8.52 5.47 -17.60
N VAL A 13 -8.47 6.80 -17.72
CA VAL A 13 -9.65 7.66 -17.54
C VAL A 13 -10.13 8.10 -18.91
N GLY A 14 -11.38 7.80 -19.23
CA GLY A 14 -12.06 8.21 -20.46
C GLY A 14 -13.26 9.13 -20.17
N GLU A 15 -14.08 9.33 -21.20
CA GLU A 15 -15.28 10.16 -21.08
C GLU A 15 -16.38 9.41 -20.32
N GLY A 16 -16.73 9.90 -19.13
CA GLY A 16 -17.79 9.33 -18.28
C GLY A 16 -17.45 8.02 -17.56
N LYS A 17 -16.31 7.39 -17.85
CA LYS A 17 -15.88 6.13 -17.24
C LYS A 17 -14.35 6.00 -17.10
N ALA A 18 -13.92 5.11 -16.22
CA ALA A 18 -12.52 4.73 -16.06
C ALA A 18 -12.35 3.21 -16.08
N THR A 19 -11.27 2.75 -16.70
CA THR A 19 -10.82 1.36 -16.65
C THR A 19 -9.77 1.23 -15.56
N ALA A 20 -10.07 0.47 -14.51
CA ALA A 20 -9.29 0.38 -13.29
C ALA A 20 -8.78 -1.07 -13.11
N THR A 21 -7.46 -1.25 -13.05
CA THR A 21 -6.84 -2.56 -12.81
C THR A 21 -6.32 -2.63 -11.38
N ARG A 22 -6.85 -3.56 -10.57
CA ARG A 22 -6.38 -3.78 -9.20
C ARG A 22 -5.66 -5.12 -9.06
N ARG A 23 -4.73 -5.16 -8.12
CA ARG A 23 -4.03 -6.38 -7.74
C ARG A 23 -4.85 -7.18 -6.74
N VAL A 24 -4.86 -8.49 -6.91
CA VAL A 24 -5.40 -9.45 -5.93
C VAL A 24 -4.36 -10.50 -5.56
N SER A 25 -4.67 -11.29 -4.53
CA SER A 25 -3.79 -12.34 -4.00
C SER A 25 -3.35 -13.32 -5.11
N GLY A 26 -2.12 -13.85 -4.98
CA GLY A 26 -1.58 -14.81 -5.96
C GLY A 26 -1.10 -14.19 -7.27
N GLY A 27 -0.99 -12.86 -7.35
CA GLY A 27 -0.51 -12.15 -8.54
C GLY A 27 -1.56 -11.98 -9.64
N ALA A 28 -2.80 -12.39 -9.40
CA ALA A 28 -3.90 -12.16 -10.32
C ALA A 28 -4.32 -10.67 -10.33
N LYS A 29 -4.98 -10.27 -11.41
CA LYS A 29 -5.44 -8.91 -11.65
C LYS A 29 -6.91 -8.90 -12.01
N GLU A 30 -7.64 -7.94 -11.46
CA GLU A 30 -9.04 -7.68 -11.82
C GLU A 30 -9.11 -6.35 -12.56
N VAL A 31 -9.88 -6.31 -13.64
CA VAL A 31 -10.09 -5.12 -14.47
C VAL A 31 -11.56 -4.72 -14.36
N TYR A 32 -11.81 -3.49 -13.96
CA TYR A 32 -13.14 -2.92 -13.77
C TYR A 32 -13.37 -1.76 -14.71
N GLU A 33 -14.56 -1.71 -15.31
CA GLU A 33 -15.08 -0.49 -15.93
C GLU A 33 -15.98 0.21 -14.91
N VAL A 34 -15.67 1.46 -14.59
CA VAL A 34 -16.30 2.20 -13.50
C VAL A 34 -16.85 3.54 -14.02
N PRO A 35 -18.14 3.85 -13.85
CA PRO A 35 -18.69 5.15 -14.22
C PRO A 35 -18.16 6.26 -13.30
N LEU A 36 -17.91 7.44 -13.85
CA LEU A 36 -17.49 8.62 -13.10
C LEU A 36 -18.71 9.44 -12.64
N PRO A 37 -18.69 10.06 -11.43
CA PRO A 37 -17.55 10.18 -10.51
C PRO A 37 -17.31 8.92 -9.66
N ALA A 38 -16.04 8.59 -9.41
CA ALA A 38 -15.62 7.42 -8.62
C ALA A 38 -14.40 7.73 -7.72
N LEU A 39 -14.24 6.93 -6.66
CA LEU A 39 -13.13 6.97 -5.72
C LEU A 39 -12.10 5.88 -6.01
N PHE A 40 -10.82 6.24 -6.00
CA PHE A 40 -9.74 5.33 -6.37
C PHE A 40 -8.63 5.32 -5.30
N GLY A 41 -8.34 4.14 -4.76
CA GLY A 41 -7.23 3.92 -3.82
C GLY A 41 -6.01 3.37 -4.55
N CYS A 42 -4.97 4.19 -4.71
CA CYS A 42 -3.78 3.85 -5.49
C CYS A 42 -2.72 3.12 -4.66
N GLU A 43 -2.14 2.06 -5.22
CA GLU A 43 -0.97 1.38 -4.64
C GLU A 43 0.34 2.02 -5.16
N LYS A 44 1.44 1.87 -4.42
CA LYS A 44 2.78 2.34 -4.81
C LYS A 44 3.22 1.87 -6.20
N GLY A 45 2.69 0.73 -6.67
CA GLY A 45 3.01 0.16 -7.99
C GLY A 45 2.36 0.86 -9.18
N LEU A 46 1.44 1.82 -8.97
CA LEU A 46 0.67 2.46 -10.04
C LEU A 46 1.55 3.20 -11.05
N ASN A 47 2.56 3.92 -10.56
CA ASN A 47 3.47 4.69 -11.40
C ASN A 47 4.82 4.91 -10.71
N THR A 48 5.81 5.37 -11.47
CA THR A 48 7.05 5.92 -10.91
C THR A 48 6.91 7.44 -10.84
N PRO A 49 6.80 8.06 -9.65
CA PRO A 49 6.65 9.50 -9.53
C PRO A 49 7.83 10.23 -10.19
N ARG A 50 7.53 11.20 -11.05
CA ARG A 50 8.58 12.02 -11.69
C ARG A 50 9.30 12.90 -10.67
N TYR A 51 10.57 13.19 -10.93
CA TYR A 51 11.29 14.21 -10.16
C TYR A 51 10.66 15.59 -10.36
N ALA A 52 10.64 16.37 -9.28
CA ALA A 52 10.23 17.76 -9.33
C ALA A 52 11.35 18.59 -9.99
N SER A 53 10.98 19.38 -11.00
CA SER A 53 11.91 20.33 -11.61
C SER A 53 12.05 21.57 -10.73
N LEU A 54 13.22 22.21 -10.76
CA LEU A 54 13.48 23.44 -10.00
C LEU A 54 12.45 24.57 -10.30
N PRO A 55 12.04 24.81 -11.57
CA PRO A 55 10.94 25.73 -11.85
C PRO A 55 9.60 25.29 -11.24
N GLY A 56 9.32 23.99 -11.23
CA GLY A 56 8.11 23.43 -10.62
C GLY A 56 8.07 23.64 -9.11
N ILE A 57 9.20 23.46 -8.43
CA ILE A 57 9.35 23.72 -6.99
C ILE A 57 9.09 25.19 -6.68
N MET A 58 9.69 26.11 -7.44
CA MET A 58 9.49 27.55 -7.24
C MET A 58 8.02 27.96 -7.45
N LYS A 59 7.37 27.47 -8.51
CA LYS A 59 5.93 27.73 -8.77
C LYS A 59 5.03 27.17 -7.67
N ALA A 60 5.32 25.96 -7.18
CA ALA A 60 4.53 25.36 -6.10
C ALA A 60 4.68 26.14 -4.79
N LYS A 61 5.89 26.60 -4.46
CA LYS A 61 6.16 27.40 -3.26
C LYS A 61 5.39 28.72 -3.23
N SER A 62 5.17 29.34 -4.40
CA SER A 62 4.43 30.60 -4.51
C SER A 62 2.91 30.45 -4.46
N LYS A 63 2.36 29.23 -4.57
CA LYS A 63 0.91 29.02 -4.49
C LYS A 63 0.44 29.13 -3.03
N PRO A 64 -0.65 29.87 -2.75
CA PRO A 64 -1.23 29.89 -1.42
C PRO A 64 -1.72 28.48 -1.04
N VAL A 65 -1.39 28.05 0.18
CA VAL A 65 -1.91 26.81 0.77
C VAL A 65 -3.05 27.20 1.69
N GLU A 66 -4.27 26.87 1.27
CA GLU A 66 -5.46 27.11 2.08
C GLU A 66 -5.48 26.18 3.30
N THR A 67 -5.69 26.74 4.48
CA THR A 67 -5.84 25.97 5.73
C THR A 67 -7.29 26.09 6.17
N ILE A 68 -8.07 25.04 5.94
CA ILE A 68 -9.48 24.97 6.32
C ILE A 68 -9.58 24.47 7.75
N LYS A 69 -10.23 25.24 8.63
CA LYS A 69 -10.47 24.78 10.00
C LYS A 69 -11.57 23.74 10.02
N LEU A 70 -11.51 22.85 11.01
CA LEU A 70 -12.55 21.85 11.20
C LEU A 70 -13.94 22.47 11.41
N SER A 71 -14.02 23.65 12.03
CA SER A 71 -15.26 24.42 12.21
C SER A 71 -15.89 24.89 10.89
N GLU A 72 -15.09 24.99 9.82
CA GLU A 72 -15.51 25.42 8.48
C GLU A 72 -15.86 24.21 7.59
N ALA A 73 -15.51 22.99 8.01
CA ALA A 73 -15.80 21.77 7.28
C ALA A 73 -17.21 21.23 7.59
N SER A 74 -17.94 20.84 6.55
CA SER A 74 -19.26 20.21 6.68
C SER A 74 -19.12 18.74 7.10
N GLY A 75 -18.86 18.48 8.38
CA GLY A 75 -18.79 17.13 8.93
C GLY A 75 -18.54 17.13 10.44
N GLY A 76 -19.38 16.43 11.21
CA GLY A 76 -19.17 16.26 12.64
C GLY A 76 -17.98 15.34 12.90
N ALA A 77 -16.92 15.84 13.54
CA ALA A 77 -15.76 15.05 13.91
C ALA A 77 -15.90 14.54 15.34
N SER A 78 -16.38 13.31 15.49
CA SER A 78 -16.20 12.54 16.71
C SER A 78 -15.33 11.32 16.41
N ALA A 79 -14.19 11.23 17.08
CA ALA A 79 -13.36 10.04 17.00
C ALA A 79 -14.13 8.87 17.60
N LYS A 80 -14.38 7.83 16.79
CA LYS A 80 -15.06 6.60 17.23
C LYS A 80 -14.09 5.57 17.81
N VAL A 81 -12.78 5.82 17.70
CA VAL A 81 -11.71 4.90 18.12
C VAL A 81 -10.77 5.64 19.06
N ASN A 82 -10.48 5.01 20.20
CA ASN A 82 -9.47 5.47 21.16
C ASN A 82 -8.28 4.51 21.10
N PHE A 83 -7.10 5.03 20.81
CA PHE A 83 -5.86 4.24 20.82
C PHE A 83 -5.34 4.08 22.25
N SER A 84 -4.91 2.88 22.61
CA SER A 84 -4.26 2.58 23.89
C SER A 84 -3.11 1.58 23.69
N ASN A 85 -2.20 1.50 24.68
CA ASN A 85 -1.17 0.46 24.75
C ASN A 85 -0.21 0.36 23.55
N TYR A 86 0.41 1.48 23.18
CA TYR A 86 1.53 1.47 22.24
C TYR A 86 2.72 0.70 22.83
N ARG A 87 3.13 -0.37 22.15
CA ARG A 87 4.33 -1.14 22.49
C ARG A 87 5.03 -1.56 21.22
N LEU A 88 6.36 -1.64 21.29
CA LEU A 88 7.14 -2.24 20.22
C LEU A 88 6.81 -3.74 20.14
N PRO A 89 6.81 -4.33 18.93
CA PRO A 89 6.81 -5.78 18.83
C PRO A 89 8.04 -6.34 19.55
N PRO A 90 7.97 -7.56 20.10
CA PRO A 90 9.13 -8.21 20.71
C PRO A 90 10.26 -8.34 19.68
N GLU A 91 11.51 -8.36 20.16
CA GLU A 91 12.67 -8.60 19.30
C GLU A 91 12.55 -9.96 18.60
N LYS A 92 13.03 -10.04 17.36
CA LYS A 92 13.07 -11.29 16.62
C LYS A 92 14.07 -12.23 17.28
N ALA A 93 13.74 -13.52 17.34
CA ALA A 93 14.70 -14.54 17.74
C ALA A 93 15.95 -14.49 16.84
N PRO A 94 17.15 -14.78 17.38
CA PRO A 94 18.37 -14.84 16.58
C PRO A 94 18.21 -15.88 15.46
N GLY A 95 18.71 -15.54 14.27
CA GLY A 95 18.71 -16.48 13.14
C GLY A 95 19.55 -17.72 13.45
N LYS A 96 19.06 -18.89 13.06
CA LYS A 96 19.80 -20.16 13.22
C LYS A 96 20.77 -20.33 12.05
N MET A 97 22.07 -20.27 12.34
CA MET A 97 23.12 -20.58 11.36
C MET A 97 23.36 -22.08 11.31
N LEU A 98 23.22 -22.68 10.12
CA LEU A 98 23.45 -24.11 9.91
C LEU A 98 24.94 -24.38 9.76
N GLN A 99 25.43 -25.46 10.36
CA GLN A 99 26.84 -25.83 10.34
C GLN A 99 27.05 -27.11 9.51
N GLY A 100 28.30 -27.37 9.13
CA GLY A 100 28.68 -28.56 8.36
C GLY A 100 28.85 -28.29 6.87
N ASP A 101 28.86 -29.38 6.09
CA ASP A 101 28.97 -29.30 4.64
C ASP A 101 27.64 -28.85 4.01
N VAL A 102 27.72 -28.40 2.76
CA VAL A 102 26.55 -27.88 2.02
C VAL A 102 25.43 -28.92 1.94
N ALA A 103 25.77 -30.20 1.78
CA ALA A 103 24.79 -31.28 1.68
C ALA A 103 24.00 -31.47 3.00
N THR A 104 24.66 -31.36 4.15
CA THR A 104 24.02 -31.44 5.47
C THR A 104 23.20 -30.19 5.76
N GLN A 105 23.74 -29.00 5.43
CA GLN A 105 23.00 -27.74 5.58
C GLN A 105 21.70 -27.72 4.77
N VAL A 106 21.70 -28.20 3.52
CA VAL A 106 20.47 -28.24 2.70
C VAL A 106 19.43 -29.18 3.31
N LYS A 107 19.83 -30.38 3.76
CA LYS A 107 18.92 -31.33 4.42
C LYS A 107 18.33 -30.74 5.70
N GLU A 108 19.15 -30.12 6.53
CA GLU A 108 18.70 -29.49 7.77
C GLU A 108 17.77 -28.30 7.47
N LEU A 109 18.09 -27.46 6.48
CA LEU A 109 17.26 -26.35 6.06
C LEU A 109 15.87 -26.80 5.63
N VAL A 110 15.78 -27.81 4.76
CA VAL A 110 14.49 -28.34 4.29
C VAL A 110 13.66 -28.89 5.46
N ASN A 111 14.31 -29.63 6.37
CA ASN A 111 13.65 -30.16 7.56
C ASN A 111 13.08 -29.05 8.46
N LEU A 112 13.86 -27.99 8.71
CA LEU A 112 13.42 -26.84 9.52
C LEU A 112 12.28 -26.07 8.84
N LEU A 113 12.35 -25.90 7.52
CA LEU A 113 11.30 -25.20 6.77
C LEU A 113 9.97 -25.98 6.74
N GLN A 114 10.02 -27.31 6.64
CA GLN A 114 8.83 -28.18 6.65
C GLN A 114 8.22 -28.31 8.05
N ASN A 115 9.03 -28.64 9.06
CA ASN A 115 8.51 -29.08 10.36
C ASN A 115 8.36 -27.96 11.38
N GLU A 116 9.28 -26.98 11.37
CA GLU A 116 9.30 -25.90 12.36
C GLU A 116 8.61 -24.64 11.81
N ALA A 117 9.07 -24.14 10.65
CA ALA A 117 8.52 -22.92 10.07
C ALA A 117 7.19 -23.14 9.33
N LYS A 118 6.91 -24.37 8.87
CA LYS A 118 5.68 -24.76 8.14
C LYS A 118 5.35 -23.86 6.95
N VAL A 119 6.38 -23.48 6.21
CA VAL A 119 6.27 -22.63 5.01
C VAL A 119 6.45 -23.41 3.70
N LEU A 120 6.81 -24.69 3.81
CA LEU A 120 6.85 -25.70 2.75
C LEU A 120 5.85 -26.80 3.09
#